data_AF-A0A7V7KG24-F1
#
_entry.id   AF-A0A7V7KG24-F1
#
_cell.length_a   1.000
_cell.length_b   1.000
_cell.length_c   1.000
_cell.angle_alpha   90.00
_cell.angle_beta   90.00
_cell.angle_gamma   90.00
#
_symmetry.space_group_name_H-M   'P 1'
#
loop_
_entity.id
_entity.type
_entity.pdbx_description
1 polymer ?
#
loop_
_entity_poly.entity_id
_entity_poly.type
_entity_poly.pdbx_seq_one_letter_code
_entity_poly.pdbx_strand_id
1 'polypeptide(L)'
;MRITNLIRENTLEQARRTLDAARVIQHLRDDLESDAFRIVLETGYRTLSGTHPALATHRIPAFTTLYRPMPTEARHACVLASLLEPYPGGTEPKLIAAIRQGADGEVDLYQWFEAYLEISLVPILGILARTGISFEAHLQNVLLGLENGWPRILFVRDLEGVSLDRDWVTAASWWPALGIAKGSPLLYSPEVAWRRTQYYFCVNQLGGVVHALASHLGVAEDGFWRRVGARLQGLRGAGNARQAAFAEELLQADHWPAKANLLSCFRQRGDTPLFIDVVNPIKRAG
;
A
#
# COMPACT_ATOMS: atom_id res chain seq x y z
N MET A 1 -11.62 14.67 -14.95
CA MET A 1 -11.95 13.42 -15.69
C MET A 1 -12.18 12.31 -14.66
N ARG A 2 -13.15 11.41 -14.84
CA ARG A 2 -13.33 10.25 -13.94
C ARG A 2 -12.44 9.10 -14.41
N ILE A 3 -11.57 8.59 -13.53
CA ILE A 3 -10.79 7.36 -13.77
C ILE A 3 -11.13 6.40 -12.65
N THR A 4 -11.65 5.23 -13.05
CA THR A 4 -12.27 4.22 -12.17
C THR A 4 -13.44 4.82 -11.35
N ASN A 5 -13.34 4.84 -10.02
CA ASN A 5 -14.43 5.20 -9.13
C ASN A 5 -14.40 6.67 -8.69
N LEU A 6 -13.38 7.44 -9.09
CA LEU A 6 -13.13 8.80 -8.58
C LEU A 6 -12.94 9.81 -9.70
N ILE A 7 -13.38 11.03 -9.44
CA ILE A 7 -13.00 12.19 -10.25
C ILE A 7 -11.53 12.47 -9.94
N ARG A 8 -10.70 12.53 -10.99
CA ARG A 8 -9.30 12.90 -10.88
C ARG A 8 -9.21 14.42 -10.84
N GLU A 9 -9.09 14.92 -9.63
CA GLU A 9 -8.82 16.30 -9.27
C GLU A 9 -7.90 16.33 -8.05
N ASN A 10 -7.15 17.42 -7.90
CA ASN A 10 -6.27 17.65 -6.75
C ASN A 10 -6.83 18.82 -5.94
N THR A 11 -7.81 18.56 -5.09
CA THR A 11 -8.36 19.61 -4.23
C THR A 11 -7.30 20.15 -3.27
N LEU A 12 -7.48 21.38 -2.78
CA LEU A 12 -6.58 21.94 -1.77
C LEU A 12 -6.61 21.13 -0.46
N GLU A 13 -7.73 20.49 -0.14
CA GLU A 13 -7.84 19.58 1.00
C GLU A 13 -6.95 18.36 0.81
N GLN A 14 -7.03 17.69 -0.35
CA GLN A 14 -6.15 16.56 -0.70
C GLN A 14 -4.68 16.98 -0.69
N ALA A 15 -4.33 18.13 -1.27
CA ALA A 15 -2.95 18.60 -1.28
C ALA A 15 -2.41 18.88 0.14
N ARG A 16 -3.21 19.50 1.02
CA ARG A 16 -2.85 19.72 2.43
C ARG A 16 -2.72 18.42 3.19
N ARG A 17 -3.66 17.50 3.00
CA ARG A 17 -3.65 16.15 3.56
C ARG A 17 -2.36 15.42 3.18
N THR A 18 -1.98 15.43 1.90
CA THR A 18 -0.74 14.80 1.43
C THR A 18 0.49 15.40 2.10
N LEU A 19 0.57 16.73 2.26
CA LEU A 19 1.70 17.37 2.93
C LEU A 19 1.74 17.12 4.44
N ASP A 20 0.59 17.04 5.11
CA ASP A 20 0.54 16.66 6.51
C ASP A 20 1.05 15.21 6.68
N ALA A 21 0.72 14.30 5.76
CA ALA A 21 1.24 12.93 5.75
C ALA A 21 2.75 12.93 5.52
N ALA A 22 3.24 13.73 4.57
CA ALA A 22 4.67 13.88 4.32
C ALA A 22 5.43 14.39 5.54
N ARG A 23 4.86 15.32 6.34
CA ARG A 23 5.46 15.78 7.60
C ARG A 23 5.57 14.67 8.64
N VAL A 24 4.52 13.88 8.83
CA VAL A 24 4.52 12.73 9.76
C VAL A 24 5.56 11.71 9.33
N ILE A 25 5.57 11.33 8.06
CA ILE A 25 6.49 10.33 7.53
C ILE A 25 7.94 10.83 7.57
N GLN A 26 8.18 12.11 7.27
CA GLN A 26 9.51 12.69 7.40
C GLN A 26 9.99 12.71 8.85
N HIS A 27 9.11 12.98 9.81
CA HIS A 27 9.44 12.95 11.23
C HIS A 27 9.81 11.55 11.72
N LEU A 28 9.10 10.53 11.22
CA LEU A 28 9.28 9.13 11.61
C LEU A 28 10.14 8.33 10.62
N ARG A 29 10.93 8.99 9.76
CA ARG A 29 11.61 8.34 8.63
C ARG A 29 12.41 7.11 9.06
N ASP A 30 13.18 7.23 10.15
CA ASP A 30 14.05 6.17 10.66
C ASP A 30 13.27 4.96 11.21
N ASP A 31 12.02 5.18 11.66
CA ASP A 31 11.12 4.10 12.12
C ASP A 31 10.35 3.42 10.98
N LEU A 32 10.29 4.09 9.81
CA LEU A 32 9.47 3.71 8.67
C LEU A 32 10.29 3.09 7.53
N GLU A 33 11.47 3.63 7.25
CA GLU A 33 12.29 3.22 6.13
C GLU A 33 13.39 2.25 6.56
N SER A 34 13.81 1.42 5.62
CA SER A 34 14.95 0.52 5.73
C SER A 34 15.61 0.36 4.37
N ASP A 35 16.68 -0.43 4.30
CA ASP A 35 17.31 -0.78 3.03
C ASP A 35 16.39 -1.56 2.09
N ALA A 36 15.31 -2.17 2.61
CA ALA A 36 14.38 -2.99 1.85
C ALA A 36 12.99 -2.36 1.67
N PHE A 37 12.70 -1.25 2.35
CA PHE A 37 11.40 -0.59 2.29
C PHE A 37 11.56 0.93 2.38
N ARG A 38 11.05 1.67 1.40
CA ARG A 38 11.17 3.14 1.34
C ARG A 38 9.87 3.80 0.92
N ILE A 39 9.75 5.09 1.21
CA ILE A 39 8.54 5.86 0.92
C ILE A 39 8.90 7.02 -0.02
N VAL A 40 8.16 7.13 -1.12
CA VAL A 40 8.30 8.23 -2.07
C VAL A 40 7.41 9.39 -1.61
N LEU A 41 8.02 10.40 -1.00
CA LEU A 41 7.32 11.58 -0.48
C LEU A 41 6.90 12.56 -1.58
N GLU A 42 5.73 13.19 -1.40
CA GLU A 42 5.48 14.50 -1.99
C GLU A 42 6.15 15.59 -1.17
N THR A 43 6.88 16.48 -1.84
CA THR A 43 7.66 17.55 -1.20
C THR A 43 6.97 18.91 -1.22
N GLY A 44 5.87 19.04 -1.95
CA GLY A 44 5.15 20.28 -2.07
C GLY A 44 4.00 20.21 -3.08
N TYR A 45 3.25 21.29 -3.16
CA TYR A 45 2.31 21.53 -4.26
C TYR A 45 2.36 23.00 -4.69
N ARG A 46 1.90 23.27 -5.91
CA ARG A 46 1.63 24.62 -6.40
C ARG A 46 0.23 24.68 -7.00
N THR A 47 -0.40 25.84 -6.89
CA THR A 47 -1.75 26.10 -7.39
C THR A 47 -1.95 27.61 -7.59
N LEU A 48 -3.07 28.00 -8.20
CA LEU A 48 -3.46 29.40 -8.35
C LEU A 48 -4.07 29.96 -7.06
N SER A 49 -3.91 31.27 -6.84
CA SER A 49 -4.52 31.94 -5.69
C SER A 49 -6.04 31.91 -5.78
N GLY A 50 -6.68 31.38 -4.74
CA GLY A 50 -8.15 31.35 -4.64
C GLY A 50 -8.81 32.71 -4.42
N THR A 51 -8.02 33.76 -4.18
CA THR A 51 -8.49 35.15 -4.06
C THR A 51 -8.43 35.91 -5.39
N HIS A 52 -7.97 35.28 -6.47
CA HIS A 52 -7.89 35.95 -7.77
C HIS A 52 -9.31 36.19 -8.34
N PRO A 53 -9.70 37.44 -8.64
CA PRO A 53 -11.09 37.78 -8.96
C PRO A 53 -11.62 37.11 -10.24
N ALA A 54 -10.73 36.79 -11.18
CA ALA A 54 -11.10 36.09 -12.42
C ALA A 54 -11.17 34.55 -12.29
N LEU A 55 -10.86 33.98 -11.12
CA LEU A 55 -10.81 32.53 -10.91
C LEU A 55 -11.89 32.06 -9.95
N ALA A 56 -12.89 31.34 -10.47
CA ALA A 56 -13.87 30.68 -9.63
C ALA A 56 -13.20 29.58 -8.78
N THR A 57 -13.46 29.56 -7.47
CA THR A 57 -12.79 28.68 -6.50
C THR A 57 -12.87 27.19 -6.86
N HIS A 58 -14.00 26.74 -7.42
CA HIS A 58 -14.17 25.34 -7.85
C HIS A 58 -13.23 24.91 -9.00
N ARG A 59 -12.54 25.85 -9.66
CA ARG A 59 -11.58 25.55 -10.73
C ARG A 59 -10.14 25.39 -10.23
N ILE A 60 -9.85 25.81 -9.00
CA ILE A 60 -8.50 25.71 -8.40
C ILE A 60 -7.94 24.27 -8.44
N PRO A 61 -8.74 23.21 -8.17
CA PRO A 61 -8.22 21.84 -8.21
C PRO A 61 -7.61 21.44 -9.57
N ALA A 62 -8.09 22.03 -10.67
CA ALA A 62 -7.56 21.77 -12.01
C ALA A 62 -6.16 22.34 -12.26
N PHE A 63 -5.70 23.28 -11.42
CA PHE A 63 -4.37 23.89 -11.49
C PHE A 63 -3.44 23.44 -10.36
N THR A 64 -3.91 22.54 -9.50
CA THR A 64 -3.12 22.08 -8.35
C THR A 64 -2.21 20.93 -8.78
N THR A 65 -0.91 21.15 -8.66
CA THR A 65 0.14 20.20 -9.02
C THR A 65 0.93 19.83 -7.78
N LEU A 66 1.03 18.53 -7.48
CA LEU A 66 1.90 18.00 -6.44
C LEU A 66 3.26 17.60 -7.01
N TYR A 67 4.32 17.80 -6.23
CA TYR A 67 5.68 17.43 -6.59
C TYR A 67 6.10 16.17 -5.82
N ARG A 68 6.41 15.11 -6.56
CA ARG A 68 6.90 13.84 -6.02
C ARG A 68 8.23 13.49 -6.69
N PRO A 69 9.38 13.94 -6.16
CA PRO A 69 10.67 13.56 -6.69
C PRO A 69 10.87 12.05 -6.50
N MET A 70 11.24 11.34 -7.57
CA MET A 70 11.57 9.92 -7.49
C MET A 70 13.02 9.76 -7.00
N PRO A 71 13.26 8.97 -5.93
CA PRO A 71 14.62 8.68 -5.49
C PRO A 71 15.39 7.91 -6.58
N THR A 72 16.69 8.11 -6.67
CA THR A 72 17.54 7.50 -7.70
C THR A 72 17.50 5.97 -7.62
N GLU A 73 17.40 5.43 -6.41
CA GLU A 73 17.28 4.01 -6.11
C GLU A 73 16.00 3.39 -6.68
N ALA A 74 14.94 4.20 -6.88
CA ALA A 74 13.71 3.74 -7.51
C ALA A 74 13.75 3.77 -9.05
N ARG A 75 14.87 4.18 -9.67
CA ARG A 75 14.99 4.29 -11.14
C ARG A 75 14.72 2.96 -11.85
N HIS A 76 15.08 1.84 -11.23
CA HIS A 76 14.88 0.50 -11.77
C HIS A 76 13.70 -0.23 -11.14
N ALA A 77 12.96 0.43 -10.22
CA ALA A 77 11.78 -0.15 -9.61
C ALA A 77 10.58 -0.01 -10.55
N CYS A 78 9.78 -1.06 -10.69
CA CYS A 78 8.62 -1.06 -11.56
C CYS A 78 7.32 -1.11 -10.75
N VAL A 79 6.29 -0.42 -11.24
CA VAL A 79 4.96 -0.44 -10.62
C VAL A 79 4.43 -1.88 -10.61
N LEU A 80 4.07 -2.37 -9.44
CA LEU A 80 3.71 -3.77 -9.24
C LEU A 80 2.51 -4.19 -10.10
N ALA A 81 1.49 -3.34 -10.21
CA ALA A 81 0.34 -3.57 -11.10
C ALA A 81 0.75 -3.87 -12.55
N SER A 82 1.79 -3.21 -13.07
CA SER A 82 2.26 -3.46 -14.44
C SER A 82 3.08 -4.75 -14.55
N LEU A 83 3.82 -5.10 -13.50
CA LEU A 83 4.66 -6.30 -13.43
C LEU A 83 3.81 -7.58 -13.42
N LEU A 84 2.64 -7.54 -12.79
CA LEU A 84 1.75 -8.71 -12.74
C LEU A 84 1.01 -8.98 -14.05
N GLU A 85 1.07 -8.06 -15.01
CA GLU A 85 0.41 -8.19 -16.31
C GLU A 85 1.41 -8.63 -17.40
N PRO A 86 0.97 -9.42 -18.39
CA PRO A 86 1.78 -9.73 -19.55
C PRO A 86 1.95 -8.53 -20.49
N TYR A 87 2.84 -8.66 -21.48
CA TYR A 87 2.83 -7.77 -22.64
C TYR A 87 1.61 -8.06 -23.54
N PRO A 88 1.15 -7.11 -24.36
CA PRO A 88 0.08 -7.36 -25.33
C PRO A 88 0.37 -8.60 -26.19
N GLY A 89 -0.55 -9.56 -26.18
CA GLY A 89 -0.42 -10.84 -26.90
C GLY A 89 0.40 -11.92 -26.19
N GLY A 90 1.01 -11.62 -25.05
CA GLY A 90 1.70 -12.58 -24.19
C GLY A 90 0.80 -13.16 -23.10
N THR A 91 1.25 -14.27 -22.51
CA THR A 91 0.60 -14.92 -21.37
C THR A 91 1.46 -14.89 -20.10
N GLU A 92 2.77 -14.69 -20.24
CA GLU A 92 3.71 -14.62 -19.12
C GLU A 92 3.69 -13.21 -18.48
N PRO A 93 3.46 -13.09 -17.16
CA PRO A 93 3.58 -11.82 -16.46
C PRO A 93 4.99 -11.23 -16.60
N LYS A 94 5.10 -9.90 -16.76
CA LYS A 94 6.39 -9.20 -16.85
C LYS A 94 7.30 -9.46 -15.64
N LEU A 95 6.71 -9.70 -14.47
CA LEU A 95 7.42 -10.09 -13.26
C LEU A 95 8.25 -11.35 -13.48
N ILE A 96 7.65 -12.39 -14.05
CA ILE A 96 8.32 -13.67 -14.30
C ILE A 96 9.49 -13.47 -15.28
N ALA A 97 9.24 -12.72 -16.36
CA ALA A 97 10.29 -12.39 -17.32
C ALA A 97 11.46 -11.65 -16.65
N ALA A 98 11.17 -10.69 -15.77
CA ALA A 98 12.19 -9.93 -15.03
C ALA A 98 12.98 -10.81 -14.04
N ILE A 99 12.31 -11.73 -13.34
CA ILE A 99 12.96 -12.71 -12.45
C ILE A 99 13.94 -13.56 -13.25
N ARG A 100 13.46 -14.18 -14.34
CA ARG A 100 14.26 -15.07 -15.20
C ARG A 100 15.44 -14.36 -15.87
N GLN A 101 15.25 -13.11 -16.29
CA GLN A 101 16.32 -12.33 -16.93
C GLN A 101 17.40 -11.85 -15.95
N GLY A 102 17.02 -11.63 -14.69
CA GLY A 102 17.95 -11.14 -13.67
C GLY A 102 18.68 -12.26 -12.92
N ALA A 103 18.05 -13.43 -12.77
CA ALA A 103 18.61 -14.53 -12.00
C ALA A 103 19.65 -15.34 -12.79
N ASP A 104 20.70 -15.78 -12.10
CA ASP A 104 21.70 -16.71 -12.65
C ASP A 104 21.22 -18.16 -12.47
N GLY A 105 20.17 -18.53 -13.22
CA GLY A 105 19.58 -19.87 -13.21
C GLY A 105 18.08 -19.89 -12.87
N GLU A 106 17.57 -21.10 -12.61
CA GLU A 106 16.17 -21.28 -12.22
C GLU A 106 15.91 -20.74 -10.81
N VAL A 107 14.81 -20.00 -10.66
CA VAL A 107 14.36 -19.45 -9.37
C VAL A 107 13.15 -20.23 -8.90
N ASP A 108 13.23 -20.79 -7.69
CA ASP A 108 12.04 -21.28 -7.00
C ASP A 108 11.15 -20.10 -6.61
N LEU A 109 10.02 -19.95 -7.32
CA LEU A 109 9.08 -18.85 -7.10
C LEU A 109 8.46 -18.86 -5.70
N TYR A 110 8.46 -20.00 -5.01
CA TYR A 110 8.06 -20.04 -3.61
C TYR A 110 9.08 -19.36 -2.69
N GLN A 111 10.37 -19.61 -2.90
CA GLN A 111 11.45 -18.93 -2.16
C GLN A 111 11.49 -17.44 -2.51
N TRP A 112 11.31 -17.12 -3.80
CA TRP A 112 11.17 -15.73 -4.25
C TRP A 112 10.02 -15.03 -3.53
N PHE A 113 8.88 -15.70 -3.39
CA PHE A 113 7.72 -15.16 -2.69
C PHE A 113 7.99 -14.97 -1.19
N GLU A 114 8.71 -15.88 -0.53
CA GLU A 114 9.13 -15.68 0.86
C GLU A 114 10.04 -14.45 1.03
N ALA A 115 10.99 -14.24 0.13
CA ALA A 115 11.81 -13.03 0.10
C ALA A 115 10.96 -11.76 -0.15
N TYR A 116 9.93 -11.87 -0.99
CA TYR A 116 8.98 -10.78 -1.22
C TYR A 116 8.19 -10.44 0.05
N LEU A 117 7.76 -11.45 0.84
CA LEU A 117 7.06 -11.22 2.11
C LEU A 117 7.94 -10.45 3.13
N GLU A 118 9.25 -10.70 3.14
CA GLU A 118 10.18 -10.01 4.04
C GLU A 118 10.26 -8.52 3.77
N ILE A 119 10.22 -8.12 2.50
CA ILE A 119 10.30 -6.71 2.14
C ILE A 119 8.92 -6.04 2.07
N SER A 120 7.82 -6.81 2.19
CA SER A 120 6.43 -6.32 2.08
C SER A 120 5.62 -6.50 3.36
N LEU A 121 5.10 -7.71 3.61
CA LEU A 121 4.21 -8.06 4.71
C LEU A 121 4.80 -7.66 6.07
N VAL A 122 6.07 -7.99 6.29
CA VAL A 122 6.76 -7.73 7.56
C VAL A 122 6.86 -6.22 7.84
N PRO A 123 7.42 -5.38 6.95
CA PRO A 123 7.50 -3.94 7.21
C PRO A 123 6.13 -3.26 7.22
N ILE A 124 5.17 -3.66 6.37
CA ILE A 124 3.83 -3.02 6.34
C ILE A 124 3.11 -3.21 7.68
N LEU A 125 3.07 -4.44 8.22
CA LEU A 125 2.45 -4.68 9.52
C LEU A 125 3.27 -4.07 10.67
N GLY A 126 4.60 -4.15 10.59
CA GLY A 126 5.50 -3.60 11.62
C GLY A 126 5.38 -2.08 11.73
N ILE A 127 5.31 -1.38 10.59
CA ILE A 127 5.14 0.08 10.54
C ILE A 127 3.80 0.48 11.16
N LEU A 128 2.69 -0.14 10.75
CA LEU A 128 1.39 0.15 11.33
C LEU A 128 1.39 -0.09 12.85
N ALA A 129 1.99 -1.18 13.30
CA ALA A 129 2.06 -1.52 14.71
C ALA A 129 2.90 -0.53 15.54
N ARG A 130 4.05 -0.06 15.02
CA ARG A 130 4.94 0.87 15.73
C ARG A 130 4.46 2.31 15.68
N THR A 131 3.93 2.74 14.53
CA THR A 131 3.73 4.16 14.23
C THR A 131 2.27 4.56 14.07
N GLY A 132 1.35 3.61 13.92
CA GLY A 132 -0.05 3.90 13.58
C GLY A 132 -0.25 4.32 12.13
N ILE A 133 0.76 4.26 11.27
CA ILE A 133 0.66 4.64 9.86
C ILE A 133 0.21 3.44 9.02
N SER A 134 -0.94 3.58 8.36
CA SER A 134 -1.42 2.66 7.33
C SER A 134 -1.23 3.29 5.96
N PHE A 135 -0.59 2.55 5.05
CA PHE A 135 -0.43 2.95 3.65
C PHE A 135 -1.57 2.43 2.77
N GLU A 136 -1.91 3.16 1.71
CA GLU A 136 -2.71 2.66 0.59
C GLU A 136 -1.81 1.84 -0.37
N ALA A 137 -1.18 0.80 0.19
CA ALA A 137 -0.23 -0.07 -0.50
C ALA A 137 -0.97 -1.10 -1.38
N HIS A 138 -1.71 -0.62 -2.38
CA HIS A 138 -2.27 -1.45 -3.43
C HIS A 138 -1.32 -1.53 -4.63
N LEU A 139 -1.56 -2.44 -5.57
CA LEU A 139 -0.65 -2.74 -6.70
C LEU A 139 -0.15 -1.50 -7.48
N GLN A 140 -0.97 -0.46 -7.65
CA GLN A 140 -0.57 0.76 -8.38
C GLN A 140 0.35 1.70 -7.55
N ASN A 141 0.28 1.66 -6.23
CA ASN A 141 0.98 2.57 -5.32
C ASN A 141 2.27 1.95 -4.76
N VAL A 142 2.66 0.81 -5.30
CA VAL A 142 3.82 0.06 -4.90
C VAL A 142 4.74 -0.15 -6.10
N LEU A 143 6.03 0.11 -5.92
CA LEU A 143 7.07 -0.20 -6.89
C LEU A 143 8.01 -1.25 -6.31
N LEU A 144 8.31 -2.28 -7.08
CA LEU A 144 9.23 -3.35 -6.72
C LEU A 144 10.55 -3.17 -7.46
N GLY A 145 11.63 -3.05 -6.70
CA GLY A 145 13.00 -3.15 -7.20
C GLY A 145 13.50 -4.59 -7.07
N LEU A 146 14.05 -5.13 -8.15
CA LEU A 146 14.71 -6.43 -8.17
C LEU A 146 16.22 -6.24 -8.25
N GLU A 147 16.97 -7.15 -7.62
CA GLU A 147 18.41 -7.28 -7.75
C GLU A 147 18.71 -8.74 -8.10
N ASN A 148 19.37 -8.98 -9.24
CA ASN A 148 19.65 -10.33 -9.75
C ASN A 148 18.42 -11.25 -9.78
N GLY A 149 17.26 -10.70 -10.17
CA GLY A 149 15.98 -11.43 -10.21
C GLY A 149 15.26 -11.58 -8.87
N TRP A 150 15.86 -11.19 -7.74
CA TRP A 150 15.28 -11.33 -6.40
C TRP A 150 14.66 -10.03 -5.88
N PRO A 151 13.60 -10.08 -5.03
CA PRO A 151 13.03 -8.90 -4.41
C PRO A 151 14.08 -8.21 -3.54
N ARG A 152 14.39 -6.95 -3.85
CA ARG A 152 15.42 -6.20 -3.12
C ARG A 152 14.85 -5.08 -2.27
N ILE A 153 13.89 -4.34 -2.83
CA ILE A 153 13.34 -3.15 -2.19
C ILE A 153 11.92 -2.90 -2.67
N LEU A 154 11.04 -2.49 -1.75
CA LEU A 154 9.73 -1.96 -2.06
C LEU A 154 9.65 -0.48 -1.78
N PHE A 155 9.04 0.24 -2.72
CA PHE A 155 8.70 1.65 -2.54
C PHE A 155 7.19 1.79 -2.46
N VAL A 156 6.71 2.45 -1.42
CA VAL A 156 5.32 2.93 -1.36
C VAL A 156 5.28 4.39 -1.78
N ARG A 157 4.31 4.74 -2.61
CA ARG A 157 4.07 6.12 -3.05
C ARG A 157 2.62 6.51 -2.82
N ASP A 158 2.32 7.77 -3.07
CA ASP A 158 0.98 8.34 -3.03
C ASP A 158 0.44 8.52 -1.62
N LEU A 159 0.89 9.61 -0.99
CA LEU A 159 0.56 9.87 0.41
C LEU A 159 -0.86 10.42 0.61
N GLU A 160 -1.60 10.74 -0.46
CA GLU A 160 -3.02 11.10 -0.36
C GLU A 160 -3.80 9.98 0.35
N GLY A 161 -3.49 8.72 0.02
CA GLY A 161 -4.16 7.53 0.57
C GLY A 161 -3.74 7.12 1.98
N VAL A 162 -2.74 7.79 2.58
CA VAL A 162 -2.24 7.45 3.93
C VAL A 162 -3.33 7.67 4.96
N SER A 163 -3.39 6.77 5.94
CA SER A 163 -4.32 6.82 7.06
C SER A 163 -3.53 6.69 8.37
N LEU A 164 -3.77 7.60 9.29
CA LEU A 164 -3.17 7.57 10.62
C LEU A 164 -4.19 7.05 11.62
N ASP A 165 -3.79 6.06 12.43
CA ASP A 165 -4.51 5.70 13.63
C ASP A 165 -4.49 6.90 14.59
N ARG A 166 -5.66 7.53 14.74
CA ARG A 166 -5.87 8.73 15.57
C ARG A 166 -5.42 8.50 17.00
N ASP A 167 -5.82 7.41 17.62
CA ASP A 167 -5.59 7.19 19.05
C ASP A 167 -4.10 6.95 19.31
N TRP A 168 -3.43 6.27 18.38
CA TRP A 168 -2.00 6.03 18.45
C TRP A 168 -1.16 7.30 18.24
N VAL A 169 -1.40 8.02 17.14
CA VAL A 169 -0.55 9.17 16.82
C VAL A 169 -0.81 10.35 17.75
N THR A 170 -2.06 10.58 18.17
CA THR A 170 -2.37 11.72 19.04
C THR A 170 -1.95 11.52 20.50
N ALA A 171 -1.71 10.27 20.93
CA ALA A 171 -1.11 9.95 22.21
C ALA A 171 0.42 10.14 22.22
N ALA A 172 1.06 10.23 21.05
CA ALA A 172 2.50 10.37 20.97
C ALA A 172 2.98 11.79 21.32
N SER A 173 4.06 11.88 22.09
CA SER A 173 4.60 13.16 22.58
C SER A 173 5.06 14.10 21.46
N TRP A 174 5.44 13.56 20.30
CA TRP A 174 5.87 14.33 19.13
C TRP A 174 4.70 14.95 18.34
N TRP A 175 3.48 14.44 18.48
CA TRP A 175 2.34 14.85 17.65
C TRP A 175 2.03 16.35 17.70
N PRO A 176 1.99 17.01 18.87
CA PRO A 176 1.72 18.46 18.94
C PRO A 176 2.73 19.31 18.15
N ALA A 177 3.99 18.86 18.04
CA ALA A 177 5.05 19.61 17.36
C ALA A 177 4.87 19.67 15.83
N LEU A 178 4.08 18.76 15.24
CA LEU A 178 3.83 18.75 13.79
C LEU A 178 2.78 19.77 13.34
N GLY A 179 2.04 20.38 14.27
CA GLY A 179 1.05 21.41 13.96
C GLY A 179 -0.13 20.91 13.10
N ILE A 180 -0.37 19.60 13.05
CA ILE A 180 -1.47 19.01 12.28
C ILE A 180 -2.79 19.21 13.04
N ALA A 181 -3.82 19.68 12.33
CA ALA A 181 -5.12 19.95 12.94
C ALA A 181 -5.75 18.67 13.52
N LYS A 182 -6.42 18.78 14.68
CA LYS A 182 -7.14 17.64 15.32
C LYS A 182 -8.24 17.03 14.44
N GLY A 183 -8.78 17.84 13.52
CA GLY A 183 -9.77 17.42 12.51
C GLY A 183 -9.15 17.07 11.16
N SER A 184 -7.83 16.88 11.07
CA SER A 184 -7.17 16.55 9.80
C SER A 184 -7.80 15.29 9.20
N PRO A 185 -8.10 15.29 7.89
CA PRO A 185 -8.69 14.13 7.22
C PRO A 185 -7.75 12.91 7.19
N LEU A 186 -6.48 13.08 7.57
CA LEU A 186 -5.53 11.98 7.79
C LEU A 186 -5.85 11.09 8.99
N LEU A 187 -6.59 11.59 9.98
CA LEU A 187 -6.84 10.89 11.24
C LEU A 187 -8.08 10.00 11.13
N TYR A 188 -7.85 8.69 11.12
CA TYR A 188 -8.89 7.66 11.08
C TYR A 188 -9.01 6.97 12.43
N SER A 189 -10.13 6.30 12.66
CA SER A 189 -10.21 5.36 13.77
C SER A 189 -9.23 4.20 13.55
N PRO A 190 -8.73 3.55 14.62
CA PRO A 190 -7.86 2.38 14.52
C PRO A 190 -8.41 1.30 13.58
N GLU A 191 -9.71 1.05 13.64
CA GLU A 191 -10.40 0.01 12.86
C GLU A 191 -10.40 0.35 11.37
N VAL A 192 -10.54 1.62 11.01
CA VAL A 192 -10.54 2.04 9.60
C VAL A 192 -9.12 1.97 9.02
N ALA A 193 -8.10 2.40 9.77
CA ALA A 193 -6.71 2.27 9.34
C ALA A 193 -6.34 0.78 9.13
N TRP A 194 -6.77 -0.08 10.05
CA TRP A 194 -6.54 -1.51 9.93
C TRP A 194 -7.30 -2.15 8.77
N ARG A 195 -8.59 -1.86 8.61
CA ARG A 195 -9.42 -2.35 7.49
C ARG A 195 -8.85 -1.95 6.13
N ARG A 196 -8.31 -0.74 6.01
CA ARG A 196 -7.62 -0.28 4.80
C ARG A 196 -6.37 -1.10 4.52
N THR A 197 -5.57 -1.42 5.53
CA THR A 197 -4.40 -2.31 5.39
C THR A 197 -4.82 -3.72 4.95
N GLN A 198 -5.83 -4.32 5.58
CA GLN A 198 -6.36 -5.63 5.19
C GLN A 198 -6.76 -5.66 3.70
N TYR A 199 -7.48 -4.64 3.23
CA TYR A 199 -7.87 -4.59 1.82
C TYR A 199 -6.70 -4.29 0.88
N TYR A 200 -6.03 -3.14 1.05
CA TYR A 200 -5.03 -2.68 0.08
C TYR A 200 -3.84 -3.62 0.00
N PHE A 201 -3.36 -4.09 1.15
CA PHE A 201 -2.23 -5.00 1.19
C PHE A 201 -2.65 -6.46 1.02
N CYS A 202 -3.45 -7.02 1.95
CA CYS A 202 -3.69 -8.47 1.97
C CYS A 202 -4.56 -8.95 0.80
N VAL A 203 -5.66 -8.24 0.50
CA VAL A 203 -6.57 -8.66 -0.58
C VAL A 203 -6.08 -8.21 -1.95
N ASN A 204 -5.73 -6.92 -2.11
CA ASN A 204 -5.39 -6.37 -3.42
C ASN A 204 -3.95 -6.67 -3.84
N GLN A 205 -2.97 -6.26 -3.05
CA GLN A 205 -1.56 -6.44 -3.43
C GLN A 205 -1.14 -7.90 -3.35
N LEU A 206 -1.24 -8.51 -2.16
CA LEU A 206 -0.76 -9.86 -1.91
C LEU A 206 -1.55 -10.89 -2.70
N GLY A 207 -2.89 -10.76 -2.76
CA GLY A 207 -3.73 -11.60 -3.61
C GLY A 207 -3.34 -11.53 -5.08
N GLY A 208 -3.03 -10.34 -5.61
CA GLY A 208 -2.56 -10.18 -6.99
C GLY A 208 -1.23 -10.89 -7.25
N VAL A 209 -0.26 -10.75 -6.34
CA VAL A 209 1.06 -11.42 -6.47
C VAL A 209 0.90 -12.93 -6.41
N VAL A 210 0.15 -13.45 -5.42
CA VAL A 210 -0.10 -14.89 -5.29
C VAL A 210 -0.77 -15.44 -6.55
N HIS A 211 -1.81 -14.76 -7.04
CA HIS A 211 -2.51 -15.17 -8.26
C HIS A 211 -1.58 -15.23 -9.47
N ALA A 212 -0.73 -14.22 -9.68
CA ALA A 212 0.19 -14.17 -10.81
C ALA A 212 1.24 -15.30 -10.77
N LEU A 213 1.80 -15.57 -9.60
CA LEU A 213 2.79 -16.65 -9.41
C LEU A 213 2.16 -18.03 -9.58
N ALA A 214 1.01 -18.28 -8.93
CA ALA A 214 0.31 -19.56 -9.00
C ALA A 214 -0.19 -19.85 -10.42
N SER A 215 -0.77 -18.86 -11.09
CA SER A 215 -1.25 -18.98 -12.47
C SER A 215 -0.11 -19.27 -13.44
N HIS A 216 1.06 -18.65 -13.27
CA HIS A 216 2.22 -18.94 -14.10
C HIS A 216 2.72 -20.38 -13.91
N LEU A 217 2.74 -20.88 -12.67
CA LEU A 217 3.15 -22.25 -12.37
C LEU A 217 2.08 -23.30 -12.72
N GLY A 218 0.84 -22.90 -13.01
CA GLY A 218 -0.27 -23.82 -13.23
C GLY A 218 -0.67 -24.60 -11.97
N VAL A 219 -0.48 -24.02 -10.78
CA VAL A 219 -0.78 -24.64 -9.48
C VAL A 219 -1.89 -23.90 -8.75
N ALA A 220 -2.49 -24.55 -7.75
CA ALA A 220 -3.40 -23.88 -6.84
C ALA A 220 -2.65 -22.90 -5.91
N GLU A 221 -3.35 -21.86 -5.45
CA GLU A 221 -2.75 -20.78 -4.63
C GLU A 221 -2.37 -21.23 -3.21
N ASP A 222 -2.84 -22.39 -2.75
CA ASP A 222 -2.69 -22.92 -1.38
C ASP A 222 -1.23 -22.93 -0.89
N GLY A 223 -0.29 -23.26 -1.80
CA GLY A 223 1.14 -23.30 -1.48
C GLY A 223 1.72 -21.94 -1.10
N PHE A 224 1.23 -20.87 -1.71
CA PHE A 224 1.64 -19.49 -1.41
C PHE A 224 0.93 -18.97 -0.17
N TRP A 225 -0.38 -19.22 -0.04
CA TRP A 225 -1.14 -18.81 1.15
C TRP A 225 -0.66 -19.49 2.43
N ARG A 226 -0.20 -20.75 2.38
CA ARG A 226 0.48 -21.40 3.51
C ARG A 226 1.75 -20.68 3.94
N ARG A 227 2.52 -20.10 3.01
CA ARG A 227 3.73 -19.30 3.32
C ARG A 227 3.40 -17.95 3.94
N VAL A 228 2.31 -17.31 3.48
CA VAL A 228 1.75 -16.14 4.17
C VAL A 228 1.39 -16.50 5.60
N GLY A 229 0.68 -17.61 5.80
CA GLY A 229 0.32 -18.13 7.13
C GLY A 229 1.54 -18.38 8.02
N ALA A 230 2.56 -19.08 7.52
CA ALA A 230 3.80 -19.34 8.24
C ALA A 230 4.53 -18.03 8.63
N ARG A 231 4.59 -17.05 7.72
CA ARG A 231 5.21 -15.75 8.02
C ARG A 231 4.45 -14.99 9.10
N LEU A 232 3.12 -14.95 9.03
CA LEU A 232 2.27 -14.34 10.06
C LEU A 232 2.43 -15.04 11.42
N GLN A 233 2.55 -16.38 11.44
CA GLN A 233 2.83 -17.13 12.67
C GLN A 233 4.17 -16.72 13.28
N GLY A 234 5.21 -16.53 12.45
CA GLY A 234 6.50 -16.00 12.91
C GLY A 234 6.39 -14.61 13.55
N LEU A 235 5.56 -13.72 12.99
CA LEU A 235 5.35 -12.37 13.53
C LEU A 235 4.66 -12.37 14.90
N ARG A 236 3.87 -13.39 15.25
CA ARG A 236 3.29 -13.52 16.60
C ARG A 236 4.37 -13.63 17.69
N GLY A 237 5.53 -14.23 17.36
CA GLY A 237 6.65 -14.42 18.27
C GLY A 237 7.65 -13.26 18.32
N ALA A 238 7.50 -12.23 17.49
CA ALA A 238 8.52 -11.19 17.26
C ALA A 238 8.56 -10.06 18.32
N GLY A 239 7.77 -10.15 19.41
CA GLY A 239 7.88 -9.27 20.58
C GLY A 239 7.09 -7.94 20.53
N ASN A 240 6.51 -7.55 19.40
CA ASN A 240 5.58 -6.41 19.34
C ASN A 240 4.13 -6.89 19.47
N ALA A 241 3.48 -6.57 20.60
CA ALA A 241 2.12 -7.04 20.92
C ALA A 241 1.07 -6.61 19.88
N ARG A 242 1.18 -5.40 19.32
CA ARG A 242 0.23 -4.89 18.33
C ARG A 242 0.43 -5.57 16.96
N GLN A 243 1.68 -5.79 16.57
CA GLN A 243 1.99 -6.56 15.35
C GLN A 243 1.51 -8.00 15.47
N ALA A 244 1.71 -8.62 16.64
CA ALA A 244 1.21 -9.96 16.93
C ALA A 244 -0.32 -10.03 16.87
N ALA A 245 -1.03 -9.01 17.38
CA ALA A 245 -2.48 -8.92 17.29
C ALA A 245 -2.97 -8.82 15.84
N PHE A 246 -2.34 -7.99 14.99
CA PHE A 246 -2.66 -7.93 13.57
C PHE A 246 -2.42 -9.27 12.86
N ALA A 247 -1.31 -9.94 13.17
CA ALA A 247 -0.99 -11.23 12.59
C ALA A 247 -1.99 -12.32 13.04
N GLU A 248 -2.36 -12.33 14.33
CA GLU A 248 -3.38 -13.24 14.86
C GLU A 248 -4.72 -13.01 14.17
N GLU A 249 -5.17 -11.76 14.03
CA GLU A 249 -6.45 -11.47 13.38
C GLU A 249 -6.47 -11.92 11.92
N LEU A 250 -5.40 -11.68 11.16
CA LEU A 250 -5.29 -12.16 9.77
C LEU A 250 -5.31 -13.69 9.68
N LEU A 251 -4.74 -14.40 10.65
CA LEU A 251 -4.72 -15.86 10.70
C LEU A 251 -6.07 -16.44 11.12
N GLN A 252 -6.78 -15.79 12.04
CA GLN A 252 -7.99 -16.35 12.65
C GLN A 252 -9.29 -15.95 11.96
N ALA A 253 -9.34 -14.79 11.32
CA ALA A 253 -10.56 -14.31 10.69
C ALA A 253 -11.04 -15.30 9.61
N ASP A 254 -12.34 -15.59 9.58
CA ASP A 254 -12.95 -16.39 8.52
C ASP A 254 -12.99 -15.64 7.19
N HIS A 255 -13.02 -14.31 7.27
CA HIS A 255 -13.12 -13.41 6.13
C HIS A 255 -12.19 -12.21 6.24
N TRP A 256 -11.74 -11.71 5.10
CA TRP A 256 -11.06 -10.42 4.99
C TRP A 256 -11.95 -9.41 4.25
N PRO A 257 -11.87 -8.11 4.61
CA PRO A 257 -12.64 -7.08 3.94
C PRO A 257 -12.07 -6.77 2.55
N ALA A 258 -12.92 -6.85 1.54
CA ALA A 258 -12.62 -6.46 0.17
C ALA A 258 -13.44 -5.25 -0.26
N LYS A 259 -12.81 -4.24 -0.85
CA LYS A 259 -13.51 -3.09 -1.42
C LYS A 259 -14.37 -3.54 -2.59
N ALA A 260 -15.68 -3.33 -2.47
CA ALA A 260 -16.65 -3.68 -3.50
C ALA A 260 -16.67 -2.60 -4.59
N ASN A 261 -15.65 -2.57 -5.45
CA ASN A 261 -15.46 -1.49 -6.43
C ASN A 261 -16.66 -1.33 -7.38
N LEU A 262 -17.24 -2.43 -7.86
CA LEU A 262 -18.42 -2.40 -8.75
C LEU A 262 -19.65 -1.82 -8.04
N LEU A 263 -19.97 -2.33 -6.85
CA LEU A 263 -21.10 -1.84 -6.05
C LEU A 263 -20.90 -0.37 -5.63
N SER A 264 -19.69 -0.01 -5.23
CA SER A 264 -19.35 1.37 -4.86
C SER A 264 -19.52 2.33 -6.03
N CYS A 265 -19.10 1.92 -7.24
CA CYS A 265 -19.34 2.69 -8.46
C CYS A 265 -20.83 2.85 -8.76
N PHE A 266 -21.58 1.74 -8.74
CA PHE A 266 -23.01 1.73 -9.03
C PHE A 266 -23.81 2.59 -8.04
N ARG A 267 -23.39 2.61 -6.77
CA ARG A 267 -24.01 3.42 -5.70
C ARG A 267 -23.42 4.83 -5.57
N GLN A 268 -22.51 5.22 -6.46
CA GLN A 268 -21.82 6.53 -6.45
C GLN A 268 -21.10 6.82 -5.12
N ARG A 269 -20.58 5.78 -4.46
CA ARG A 269 -19.83 5.85 -3.20
C ARG A 269 -18.33 5.69 -3.44
N GLY A 270 -17.77 6.49 -4.34
CA GLY A 270 -16.33 6.48 -4.63
C GLY A 270 -15.49 6.85 -3.40
N ASP A 271 -15.91 7.90 -2.69
CA ASP A 271 -15.20 8.48 -1.55
C ASP A 271 -15.49 7.77 -0.22
N THR A 272 -16.59 7.03 -0.14
CA THR A 272 -16.99 6.23 1.03
C THR A 272 -17.29 4.78 0.63
N PRO A 273 -16.26 4.04 0.20
CA PRO A 273 -16.46 2.78 -0.48
C PRO A 273 -17.10 1.71 0.41
N LEU A 274 -17.88 0.85 -0.24
CA LEU A 274 -18.46 -0.33 0.39
C LEU A 274 -17.42 -1.45 0.47
N PHE A 275 -17.50 -2.24 1.52
CA PHE A 275 -16.70 -3.44 1.71
C PHE A 275 -17.61 -4.66 1.76
N ILE A 276 -17.12 -5.78 1.25
CA ILE A 276 -17.72 -7.11 1.37
C ILE A 276 -16.70 -8.06 1.98
N ASP A 277 -17.18 -9.17 2.50
CA ASP A 277 -16.33 -10.20 3.09
C ASP A 277 -15.90 -11.22 2.01
N VAL A 278 -14.60 -11.45 1.89
CA VAL A 278 -14.04 -12.54 1.09
C VAL A 278 -13.46 -13.60 2.01
N VAL A 279 -13.62 -14.88 1.67
CA VAL A 279 -13.09 -16.00 2.48
C VAL A 279 -11.58 -15.82 2.66
N ASN A 280 -11.11 -15.98 3.89
CA ASN A 280 -9.69 -15.95 4.20
C ASN A 280 -8.97 -17.10 3.48
N PRO A 281 -8.08 -16.82 2.53
CA PRO A 281 -7.43 -17.86 1.74
C PRO A 281 -6.46 -18.71 2.56
N ILE A 282 -5.96 -18.22 3.69
CA ILE A 282 -5.08 -18.98 4.60
C ILE A 282 -5.87 -20.11 5.26
N LYS A 283 -7.11 -19.85 5.70
CA LYS A 283 -8.00 -20.87 6.30
C LYS A 283 -8.42 -21.95 5.31
N ARG A 284 -8.50 -21.60 4.02
CA ARG A 284 -8.86 -22.55 2.95
C ARG A 284 -7.71 -23.47 2.56
N ALA A 285 -6.47 -23.00 2.75
CA ALA A 285 -5.24 -23.69 2.38
C ALA A 285 -4.63 -24.57 3.49
N GLY A 286 -5.15 -24.48 4.72
CA GLY A 286 -4.77 -25.28 5.87
C GLY A 286 -5.72 -26.44 6.11
#